data_AF-A0A8H4A2F1-F1
#
_entry.id   AF-A0A8H4A2F1-F1
#
_cell.length_a   1.000
_cell.length_b   1.000
_cell.length_c   1.000
_cell.angle_alpha   90.00
_cell.angle_beta   90.00
_cell.angle_gamma   90.00
#
_symmetry.space_group_name_H-M   'P 1'
#
loop_
_entity.id
_entity.type
_entity.pdbx_description
1 polymer ?
#
loop_
_entity_poly.entity_id
_entity_poly.type
_entity_poly.pdbx_seq_one_letter_code
_entity_poly.pdbx_strand_id
1 'polypeptide(L)'
;MEGRSTQDSSNRCVVKICKSASTTTLRKITKNVLDKAEINRTLALYYKDHKDEYMCSICYNAIVVNASSAFKEHAIEWERGLKRQREENNLSMSESIFLLTNIIYEREVMGNDPPIVSFSKFRSVAESKNDRLSFFFNEIEAMACFEKKMRLNKKRLIVH
;
A
#
# COMPACT_ATOMS: atom_id res chain seq x y z
N MET A 1 -7.37 18.71 47.55
CA MET A 1 -5.93 18.62 47.21
C MET A 1 -5.50 17.22 47.61
N GLU A 2 -5.03 16.29 46.77
CA GLU A 2 -4.57 16.22 45.37
C GLU A 2 -5.10 14.86 44.85
N GLY A 3 -5.69 14.72 43.67
CA GLY A 3 -5.07 15.01 42.38
C GLY A 3 -4.11 13.90 41.93
N ARG A 4 -4.45 12.60 42.06
CA ARG A 4 -3.67 11.51 41.45
C ARG A 4 -3.83 11.56 39.92
N SER A 5 -2.93 12.31 39.29
CA SER A 5 -2.73 12.37 37.85
C SER A 5 -2.41 10.99 37.29
N THR A 6 -3.28 10.52 36.40
CA THR A 6 -3.04 9.45 35.44
C THR A 6 -2.12 9.94 34.31
N GLN A 7 -0.88 9.46 34.27
CA GLN A 7 0.05 9.47 33.13
C GLN A 7 1.11 8.39 33.46
N ASP A 8 1.41 7.39 32.62
CA ASP A 8 2.01 7.62 31.31
C ASP A 8 1.81 6.41 30.37
N SER A 9 1.49 6.69 29.11
CA SER A 9 1.18 5.69 28.08
C SER A 9 2.44 4.97 27.58
N SER A 10 2.61 3.70 27.98
CA SER A 10 3.18 2.57 27.24
C SER A 10 4.24 2.88 26.14
N ASN A 11 5.49 3.09 26.54
CA ASN A 11 6.66 3.05 25.65
C ASN A 11 6.93 1.61 25.17
N ARG A 12 6.13 1.10 24.22
CA ARG A 12 6.23 -0.28 23.68
C ARG A 12 6.92 -0.28 22.31
N CYS A 13 7.74 -1.31 22.08
CA CYS A 13 8.33 -1.58 20.77
C CYS A 13 7.25 -1.84 19.71
N VAL A 14 7.20 -1.00 18.68
CA VAL A 14 6.17 -1.05 17.61
C VAL A 14 6.39 -2.17 16.59
N VAL A 15 7.60 -2.73 16.54
CA VAL A 15 7.95 -3.81 15.60
C VAL A 15 7.34 -5.12 16.08
N LYS A 16 6.31 -5.59 15.37
CA LYS A 16 5.44 -6.71 15.78
C LYS A 16 6.19 -8.02 15.93
N ILE A 17 7.15 -8.30 15.04
CA ILE A 17 7.96 -9.53 15.07
C ILE A 17 8.85 -9.63 16.32
N CYS A 18 9.19 -8.50 16.94
CA CYS A 18 10.02 -8.46 18.14
C CYS A 18 9.25 -8.63 19.46
N LYS A 19 8.03 -9.20 19.41
CA LYS A 19 7.09 -9.45 20.52
C LYS A 19 7.63 -9.07 21.90
N SER A 20 7.20 -7.92 22.42
CA SER A 20 7.34 -7.48 23.82
C SER A 20 8.64 -7.93 24.51
N ALA A 21 9.78 -7.88 23.82
CA ALA A 21 11.05 -7.91 24.49
C ALA A 21 11.10 -6.64 25.33
N SER A 22 10.99 -6.77 26.66
CA SER A 22 11.15 -5.67 27.62
C SER A 22 12.58 -5.16 27.49
N THR A 23 12.80 -4.32 26.51
CA THR A 23 14.10 -3.73 26.23
C THR A 23 14.02 -2.32 26.73
N THR A 24 14.86 -2.03 27.72
CA THR A 24 15.02 -0.73 28.38
C THR A 24 15.46 0.37 27.42
N THR A 25 15.95 0.03 26.22
CA THR A 25 16.44 0.99 25.23
C THR A 25 15.63 0.96 23.94
N LEU A 26 14.88 2.03 23.73
CA LEU A 26 14.12 2.30 22.51
C LEU A 26 14.90 3.20 21.55
N ARG A 27 14.67 3.03 20.26
CA ARG A 27 15.24 3.83 19.17
C ARG A 27 14.13 4.32 18.26
N LYS A 28 14.16 5.60 17.95
CA LYS A 28 13.18 6.23 17.07
C LYS A 28 13.31 5.70 15.63
N ILE A 29 12.19 5.41 14.99
CA ILE A 29 12.13 5.03 13.57
C ILE A 29 12.32 6.29 12.72
N THR A 30 13.56 6.58 12.39
CA THR A 30 13.93 7.71 11.54
C THR A 30 13.97 7.32 10.07
N LYS A 31 14.06 8.32 9.17
CA LYS A 31 14.26 8.09 7.74
C LYS A 31 15.47 7.18 7.46
N ASN A 32 16.60 7.40 8.15
CA ASN A 32 17.79 6.57 8.01
C ASN A 32 17.54 5.08 8.37
N VAL A 33 16.65 4.81 9.33
CA VAL A 33 16.27 3.44 9.67
C VAL A 33 15.47 2.79 8.53
N LEU A 34 14.53 3.54 7.95
CA LEU A 34 13.72 3.07 6.82
C LEU A 34 14.59 2.82 5.58
N ASP A 35 15.47 3.77 5.24
CA ASP A 35 16.38 3.66 4.09
C ASP A 35 17.30 2.44 4.24
N LYS A 36 17.87 2.23 5.44
CA LYS A 36 18.70 1.04 5.72
C LYS A 36 17.89 -0.27 5.70
N ALA A 37 16.66 -0.26 6.23
CA ALA A 37 15.80 -1.43 6.18
C ALA A 37 15.46 -1.82 4.72
N GLU A 38 15.28 -0.82 3.84
CA GLU A 38 15.05 -1.04 2.41
C GLU A 38 16.26 -1.67 1.74
N ILE A 39 17.46 -1.09 1.94
CA ILE A 39 18.73 -1.63 1.44
C ILE A 39 18.96 -3.06 1.93
N ASN A 40 18.68 -3.33 3.20
CA ASN A 40 18.86 -4.63 3.83
C ASN A 40 17.74 -5.63 3.52
N ARG A 41 16.70 -5.22 2.79
CA ARG A 41 15.48 -6.01 2.49
C ARG A 41 14.74 -6.51 3.75
N THR A 42 14.82 -5.75 4.83
CA THR A 42 14.13 -6.03 6.12
C THR A 42 12.95 -5.10 6.36
N LEU A 43 12.66 -4.19 5.41
CA LEU A 43 11.57 -3.21 5.49
C LEU A 43 10.19 -3.86 5.33
N ALA A 44 9.46 -4.02 6.43
CA ALA A 44 8.02 -4.25 6.38
C ALA A 44 7.29 -2.92 6.21
N LEU A 45 6.27 -2.86 5.36
CA LEU A 45 5.62 -1.59 4.97
C LEU A 45 5.08 -0.79 6.17
N TYR A 46 4.57 -1.47 7.20
CA TYR A 46 4.06 -0.80 8.41
C TYR A 46 5.13 -0.02 9.19
N TYR A 47 6.42 -0.26 8.97
CA TYR A 47 7.47 0.58 9.56
C TYR A 47 7.37 2.03 9.10
N LYS A 48 6.87 2.27 7.87
CA LYS A 48 6.64 3.62 7.34
C LYS A 48 5.49 4.31 8.07
N ASP A 49 4.45 3.55 8.40
CA ASP A 49 3.29 4.06 9.14
C ASP A 49 3.66 4.46 10.58
N HIS A 50 4.64 3.78 11.16
CA HIS A 50 5.21 4.08 12.49
C HIS A 50 6.48 4.93 12.42
N LYS A 51 6.66 5.73 11.36
CA LYS A 51 7.74 6.71 11.32
C LYS A 51 7.57 7.66 12.51
N ASP A 52 8.70 8.01 13.12
CA ASP A 52 8.76 8.83 14.33
C ASP A 52 8.29 8.15 15.63
N GLU A 53 7.81 6.91 15.59
CA GLU A 53 7.59 6.09 16.77
C GLU A 53 8.86 5.32 17.19
N TYR A 54 8.75 4.43 18.17
CA TYR A 54 9.89 3.78 18.82
C TYR A 54 9.93 2.26 18.59
N MET A 55 11.07 1.77 18.12
CA MET A 55 11.38 0.34 18.08
C MET A 55 12.39 -0.02 19.15
N CYS A 56 12.41 -1.28 19.56
CA CYS A 56 13.36 -1.79 20.51
C CYS A 56 14.75 -1.96 19.87
N SER A 57 15.80 -1.75 20.66
CA SER A 57 17.19 -1.80 20.16
C SER A 57 17.55 -3.15 19.53
N ILE A 58 16.95 -4.24 20.00
CA ILE A 58 17.11 -5.57 19.38
C ILE A 58 16.60 -5.57 17.94
N CYS A 59 15.40 -5.04 17.67
CA CYS A 59 14.90 -4.93 16.29
C CYS A 59 15.75 -3.99 15.46
N TYR A 60 16.17 -2.85 16.03
CA TYR A 60 17.04 -1.92 15.32
C TYR A 60 18.28 -2.65 14.84
N ASN A 61 18.96 -3.39 15.72
CA ASN A 61 20.14 -4.16 15.34
C ASN A 61 19.79 -5.24 14.31
N ALA A 62 18.70 -5.98 14.48
CA ALA A 62 18.30 -7.02 13.55
C ALA A 62 17.94 -6.50 12.15
N ILE A 63 17.30 -5.34 12.06
CA ILE A 63 16.83 -4.70 10.82
C ILE A 63 17.97 -3.95 10.12
N VAL A 64 18.67 -3.10 10.88
CA VAL A 64 19.58 -2.07 10.35
C VAL A 64 21.03 -2.56 10.31
N VAL A 65 21.45 -3.34 11.30
CA VAL A 65 22.86 -3.75 11.45
C VAL A 65 23.08 -5.14 10.87
N ASN A 66 22.31 -6.13 11.35
CA ASN A 66 22.55 -7.54 11.07
C ASN A 66 21.81 -8.06 9.83
N ALA A 67 20.82 -7.30 9.32
CA ALA A 67 19.96 -7.72 8.21
C ALA A 67 19.46 -9.17 8.35
N SER A 68 18.95 -9.50 9.56
CA SER A 68 18.59 -10.86 9.97
C SER A 68 17.58 -11.50 9.01
N SER A 69 17.78 -12.79 8.70
CA SER A 69 16.91 -13.56 7.82
C SER A 69 15.44 -13.54 8.26
N ALA A 70 15.18 -13.69 9.57
CA ALA A 70 13.83 -13.63 10.12
C ALA A 70 13.11 -12.32 9.80
N PHE A 71 13.82 -11.19 9.76
CA PHE A 71 13.25 -9.88 9.43
C PHE A 71 13.08 -9.69 7.92
N LYS A 72 13.93 -10.32 7.10
CA LYS A 72 13.75 -10.38 5.65
C LYS A 72 12.51 -11.19 5.28
N GLU A 73 12.36 -12.36 5.88
CA GLU A 73 11.17 -13.21 5.71
C GLU A 73 9.91 -12.48 6.17
N HIS A 74 9.95 -11.81 7.32
CA HIS A 74 8.84 -11.00 7.80
C HIS A 74 8.44 -9.88 6.83
N ALA A 75 9.42 -9.18 6.24
CA ALA A 75 9.14 -8.15 5.24
C ALA A 75 8.44 -8.74 4.00
N ILE A 76 8.90 -9.90 3.52
CA ILE A 76 8.30 -10.62 2.39
C ILE A 76 6.89 -11.10 2.74
N GLU A 77 6.70 -11.69 3.91
CA GLU A 77 5.40 -12.18 4.39
C GLU A 77 4.40 -11.03 4.49
N TRP A 78 4.83 -9.87 5.01
CA TRP A 78 4.00 -8.68 5.10
C TRP A 78 3.59 -8.16 3.71
N GLU A 79 4.52 -8.15 2.75
CA GLU A 79 4.21 -7.77 1.36
C GLU A 79 3.22 -8.75 0.71
N ARG A 80 3.39 -10.07 0.95
CA ARG A 80 2.44 -11.10 0.47
C ARG A 80 1.07 -10.97 1.12
N GLY A 81 1.02 -10.70 2.42
CA GLY A 81 -0.24 -10.45 3.14
C GLY A 81 -1.00 -9.25 2.59
N LEU A 82 -0.29 -8.15 2.29
CA LEU A 82 -0.88 -6.99 1.63
C LEU A 82 -1.35 -7.27 0.20
N LYS A 83 -0.62 -8.09 -0.55
CA LYS A 83 -1.06 -8.54 -1.89
C LYS A 83 -2.32 -9.39 -1.81
N ARG A 84 -2.37 -10.37 -0.89
CA ARG A 84 -3.55 -11.19 -0.64
C ARG A 84 -4.75 -10.34 -0.19
N GLN A 85 -4.55 -9.41 0.74
CA GLN A 85 -5.61 -8.52 1.19
C GLN A 85 -6.10 -7.58 0.07
N ARG A 86 -5.21 -7.16 -0.85
CA ARG A 86 -5.63 -6.48 -2.09
C ARG A 86 -6.41 -7.42 -2.99
N GLU A 87 -5.93 -8.64 -3.23
CA GLU A 87 -6.61 -9.63 -4.07
C GLU A 87 -8.00 -10.02 -3.51
N GLU A 88 -8.16 -10.07 -2.19
CA GLU A 88 -9.44 -10.38 -1.52
C GLU A 88 -10.42 -9.20 -1.48
N ASN A 89 -9.94 -7.95 -1.49
CA ASN A 89 -10.80 -6.75 -1.49
C ASN A 89 -10.99 -6.12 -2.88
N ASN A 90 -10.14 -6.47 -3.84
CA ASN A 90 -10.25 -6.00 -5.21
C ASN A 90 -11.33 -6.79 -5.94
N LEU A 91 -12.05 -6.10 -6.79
CA LEU A 91 -13.00 -6.73 -7.69
C LEU A 91 -12.21 -7.50 -8.76
N SER A 92 -12.64 -8.72 -9.06
CA SER A 92 -12.21 -9.39 -10.29
C SER A 92 -12.61 -8.56 -11.52
N MET A 93 -12.03 -8.90 -12.68
CA MET A 93 -12.38 -8.26 -13.96
C MET A 93 -13.89 -8.35 -14.24
N SER A 94 -14.49 -9.53 -14.05
CA SER A 94 -15.93 -9.75 -14.28
C SER A 94 -16.80 -8.97 -13.30
N GLU A 95 -16.43 -8.92 -12.02
CA GLU A 95 -17.16 -8.12 -11.03
C GLU A 95 -17.06 -6.62 -11.32
N SER A 96 -15.89 -6.15 -11.76
CA SER A 96 -15.70 -4.76 -12.17
C SER A 96 -16.57 -4.40 -13.37
N ILE A 97 -16.60 -5.26 -14.40
CA ILE A 97 -17.45 -5.07 -15.58
C ILE A 97 -18.93 -5.07 -15.19
N PHE A 98 -19.35 -6.00 -14.32
CA PHE A 98 -20.73 -6.08 -13.84
C PHE A 98 -21.14 -4.79 -13.13
N LEU A 99 -20.32 -4.30 -12.21
CA LEU A 99 -20.59 -3.05 -11.49
C LEU A 99 -20.63 -1.84 -12.42
N LEU A 100 -19.68 -1.73 -13.36
CA LEU A 100 -19.68 -0.65 -14.34
C LEU A 100 -20.92 -0.69 -15.23
N THR A 101 -21.36 -1.87 -15.65
CA THR A 101 -22.57 -2.06 -16.45
C THR A 101 -23.80 -1.58 -15.68
N ASN A 102 -23.91 -1.93 -14.40
CA ASN A 102 -25.02 -1.46 -13.56
C ASN A 102 -24.99 0.06 -13.39
N ILE A 103 -23.81 0.65 -13.14
CA ILE A 103 -23.65 2.11 -13.01
C ILE A 103 -24.08 2.83 -14.30
N ILE A 104 -23.67 2.31 -15.47
CA ILE A 104 -24.06 2.85 -16.77
C ILE A 104 -25.57 2.72 -16.96
N TYR A 105 -26.14 1.55 -16.67
CA TYR A 105 -27.57 1.29 -16.83
C TYR A 105 -28.42 2.21 -15.94
N GLU A 106 -28.10 2.31 -14.65
CA GLU A 106 -28.79 3.22 -13.73
C GLU A 106 -28.73 4.67 -14.20
N ARG A 107 -27.58 5.10 -14.73
CA ARG A 107 -27.40 6.46 -15.20
C ARG A 107 -28.16 6.72 -16.50
N GLU A 108 -27.82 5.98 -17.55
CA GLU A 108 -28.23 6.28 -18.92
C GLU A 108 -29.65 5.79 -19.21
N VAL A 109 -30.05 4.64 -18.64
CA VAL A 109 -31.37 4.05 -18.88
C VAL A 109 -32.38 4.52 -17.85
N MET A 110 -32.07 4.43 -16.56
CA MET A 110 -33.03 4.81 -15.52
C MET A 110 -33.03 6.32 -15.24
N GLY A 111 -31.84 6.93 -15.18
CA GLY A 111 -31.69 8.36 -14.92
C GLY A 111 -31.89 9.25 -16.15
N ASN A 112 -31.93 8.67 -17.36
CA ASN A 112 -31.96 9.39 -18.65
C ASN A 112 -30.82 10.42 -18.78
N ASP A 113 -29.71 10.17 -18.11
CA ASP A 113 -28.51 11.00 -18.19
C ASP A 113 -27.78 10.75 -19.53
N PRO A 114 -27.12 11.77 -20.10
CA PRO A 114 -26.34 11.58 -21.32
C PRO A 114 -25.13 10.66 -21.10
N PRO A 115 -24.72 9.90 -22.14
CA PRO A 115 -23.58 9.00 -22.05
C PRO A 115 -22.27 9.70 -21.67
N ILE A 116 -21.47 9.03 -20.85
CA ILE A 116 -20.15 9.55 -20.46
C ILE A 116 -19.09 9.09 -21.48
N VAL A 117 -18.63 10.01 -22.32
CA VAL A 117 -17.64 9.73 -23.37
C VAL A 117 -16.19 9.97 -22.96
N SER A 118 -15.95 10.54 -21.77
CA SER A 118 -14.60 10.81 -21.26
C SER A 118 -14.20 9.78 -20.21
N PHE A 119 -13.03 9.15 -20.38
CA PHE A 119 -12.49 8.19 -19.43
C PHE A 119 -12.32 8.78 -18.03
N SER A 120 -11.77 9.99 -17.90
CA SER A 120 -11.56 10.61 -16.58
C SER A 120 -12.89 10.93 -15.88
N LYS A 121 -13.90 11.37 -16.65
CA LYS A 121 -15.24 11.61 -16.11
C LYS A 121 -15.93 10.31 -15.72
N PHE A 122 -15.81 9.28 -16.55
CA PHE A 122 -16.40 7.96 -16.29
C PHE A 122 -15.79 7.34 -15.05
N ARG A 123 -14.47 7.38 -14.94
CA ARG A 123 -13.71 6.95 -13.76
C ARG A 123 -14.18 7.66 -12.49
N SER A 124 -14.25 8.99 -12.50
CA SER A 124 -14.69 9.76 -11.32
C SER A 124 -16.11 9.40 -10.89
N VAL A 125 -17.04 9.23 -11.85
CA VAL A 125 -18.42 8.81 -11.53
C VAL A 125 -18.45 7.40 -10.96
N ALA A 126 -17.75 6.46 -11.58
CA ALA A 126 -17.72 5.08 -11.15
C ALA A 126 -17.09 4.91 -9.75
N GLU A 127 -15.94 5.57 -9.49
CA GLU A 127 -15.28 5.58 -8.19
C GLU A 127 -16.14 6.24 -7.10
N SER A 128 -16.94 7.26 -7.45
CA SER A 128 -17.89 7.88 -6.50
C SER A 128 -19.04 6.95 -6.10
N LYS A 129 -19.37 5.97 -6.95
CA LYS A 129 -20.42 4.97 -6.70
C LYS A 129 -19.86 3.74 -6.00
N ASN A 130 -18.64 3.33 -6.35
CA ASN A 130 -17.94 2.23 -5.71
C ASN A 130 -16.43 2.46 -5.82
N ASP A 131 -15.80 2.78 -4.69
CA ASP A 131 -14.38 3.10 -4.60
C ASP A 131 -13.47 1.92 -4.97
N ARG A 132 -13.94 0.68 -4.83
CA ARG A 132 -13.21 -0.53 -5.22
C ARG A 132 -12.93 -0.59 -6.73
N LEU A 133 -13.69 0.15 -7.55
CA LEU A 133 -13.42 0.27 -8.99
C LEU A 133 -12.15 1.06 -9.31
N SER A 134 -11.58 1.79 -8.34
CA SER A 134 -10.34 2.53 -8.56
C SER A 134 -9.19 1.61 -8.97
N PHE A 135 -9.17 0.38 -8.45
CA PHE A 135 -8.16 -0.61 -8.81
C PHE A 135 -8.26 -1.00 -10.28
N PHE A 136 -9.48 -1.30 -10.76
CA PHE A 136 -9.75 -1.62 -12.16
C PHE A 136 -9.31 -0.51 -13.12
N PHE A 137 -9.62 0.75 -12.82
CA PHE A 137 -9.19 1.87 -13.65
C PHE A 137 -7.66 2.07 -13.65
N ASN A 138 -7.00 1.88 -12.50
CA ASN A 138 -5.54 1.90 -12.42
C ASN A 138 -4.91 0.82 -13.29
N GLU A 139 -5.48 -0.39 -13.33
CA GLU A 139 -4.99 -1.48 -14.18
C GLU A 139 -5.12 -1.13 -15.67
N ILE A 140 -6.27 -0.59 -16.10
CA ILE A 140 -6.47 -0.14 -17.48
C ILE A 140 -5.43 0.93 -17.87
N GLU A 141 -5.23 1.94 -17.02
CA GLU A 141 -4.24 2.99 -17.26
C GLU A 141 -2.81 2.44 -17.33
N ALA A 142 -2.46 1.51 -16.44
CA ALA A 142 -1.16 0.86 -16.43
C ALA A 142 -0.91 0.06 -17.71
N MET A 143 -1.92 -0.69 -18.18
CA MET A 143 -1.86 -1.43 -19.46
C MET A 143 -1.70 -0.48 -20.65
N ALA A 144 -2.48 0.59 -20.71
CA ALA A 144 -2.37 1.60 -21.77
C ALA A 144 -1.00 2.29 -21.79
N CYS A 145 -0.42 2.57 -20.62
CA CYS A 145 0.92 3.13 -20.49
C CYS A 145 2.01 2.13 -20.93
N PHE A 146 1.84 0.84 -20.64
CA PHE A 146 2.76 -0.21 -21.04
C PHE A 146 2.87 -0.32 -22.57
N GLU A 147 1.73 -0.27 -23.28
CA GLU A 147 1.72 -0.26 -24.74
C GLU A 147 2.46 0.94 -25.33
N LYS A 148 2.26 2.13 -24.75
CA LYS A 148 2.97 3.36 -25.16
C LYS A 148 4.48 3.22 -25.00
N LYS A 149 4.93 2.64 -23.88
CA LYS A 149 6.35 2.38 -23.61
C LYS A 149 6.94 1.37 -24.58
N MET A 150 6.23 0.27 -24.88
CA MET A 150 6.64 -0.71 -25.90
C MET A 150 6.77 -0.09 -27.30
N ARG A 151 5.80 0.74 -27.71
CA ARG A 151 5.87 1.46 -29.01
C ARG A 151 7.03 2.43 -29.08
N LEU A 152 7.34 3.15 -28.00
CA LEU A 152 8.48 4.07 -27.94
C LEU A 152 9.82 3.33 -28.01
N ASN A 153 9.93 2.18 -27.33
CA ASN A 153 11.13 1.35 -27.38
C ASN A 153 11.34 0.74 -28.78
N LYS A 154 10.26 0.30 -29.45
CA LYS A 154 10.32 -0.20 -30.82
C LYS A 154 10.75 0.88 -31.82
N LYS A 155 10.31 2.13 -31.65
CA LYS A 155 10.76 3.26 -32.48
C LYS A 155 12.24 3.60 -32.28
N ARG A 156 12.77 3.48 -31.06
CA ARG A 156 14.21 3.71 -30.78
C ARG A 156 15.11 2.64 -31.40
N LEU A 157 14.61 1.41 -31.57
CA LEU A 157 15.35 0.30 -32.17
C LEU A 157 15.40 0.34 -33.71
N ILE A 158 14.63 1.22 -34.37
CA ILE A 158 14.58 1.33 -35.84
C ILE A 158 15.44 2.51 -36.34
N VAL A 159 15.96 3.36 -35.43
CA VAL A 159 16.74 4.57 -35.77
C VAL A 159 18.25 4.36 -35.53
N HIS A 160 18.69 3.12 -35.34
CA HIS A 160 20.09 2.70 -35.32
C HIS A 160 20.29 1.56 -36.30
#